data_AF-A0A562HMN8-F1
#
_entry.id   AF-A0A562HMN8-F1
#
_cell.length_a   1.000
_cell.length_b   1.000
_cell.length_c   1.000
_cell.angle_alpha   90.00
_cell.angle_beta   90.00
_cell.angle_gamma   90.00
#
_symmetry.space_group_name_H-M   'P 1'
#
loop_
_entity.id
_entity.type
_entity.pdbx_description
1 polymer ?
#
loop_
_entity_poly.entity_id
_entity_poly.type
_entity_poly.pdbx_seq_one_letter_code
_entity_poly.pdbx_strand_id
1 'polypeptide(L)'
;MNFKTFNELCQHVNEHSVEDMLFPILRNQIIMYQGEIDDSHDIHKLIFQLNKLTEGKYTIILGDTIHSEVTDIKENLMEIQNLYQLLGDKRSKDVLFNILAYRLTRREKYILDAYSYDSEQYFDPSVTLFKEDCVYVDCGGLDGYTTAKFMLHCPSYKRIYLYEPIESYYQDCVKNIQTLQVNNIKVRQAAVADKNGTLKFSVNVRGSSKANDLGDITVQAVCLDEDISEPVSFIKMDIEGSEKAALKGAEQHIKNDTPMLAICVYHLPSDLWEIPIMIAEMNPNYSLLIRHHQTNADETVCYAIPNNYKDISVNHVISLSPSTELACRRLINDLESTENLNLLKVKAHLLKQVENYQRSNFKQLLVISELQDWSQQLSEGKNYLEEQLKNRDNAITELQDWSRQLSEGKSYLEEQLKNKDNAIKELQDWTNQLEEAKKFFIDKVKTCDEELVKYRETIAKQEQTIGVLINETKKLQFHLNEEISKPWYKKVVEKTKE
;
A
#
# COMPACT_ATOMS: atom_id res chain seq x y z
N MET A 1 2.92 7.62 5.48
CA MET A 1 3.59 7.71 6.79
C MET A 1 2.86 8.69 7.69
N ASN A 2 2.78 8.45 9.00
CA ASN A 2 2.14 9.36 9.96
C ASN A 2 2.93 9.40 11.27
N PHE A 3 3.92 10.29 11.35
CA PHE A 3 4.68 10.57 12.57
C PHE A 3 3.77 11.14 13.66
N LYS A 4 3.94 10.65 14.89
CA LYS A 4 3.27 11.16 16.09
C LYS A 4 4.21 11.92 17.01
N THR A 5 5.51 11.67 16.93
CA THR A 5 6.51 12.34 17.76
C THR A 5 7.78 12.69 16.98
N PHE A 6 8.53 13.67 17.49
CA PHE A 6 9.84 14.04 16.94
C PHE A 6 10.85 12.89 16.96
N ASN A 7 10.83 12.04 18.00
CA ASN A 7 11.71 10.88 18.08
C ASN A 7 11.40 9.83 17.01
N GLU A 8 10.11 9.56 16.74
CA GLU A 8 9.70 8.66 15.65
C GLU A 8 10.17 9.20 14.28
N LEU A 9 10.08 10.52 14.08
CA LEU A 9 10.59 11.16 12.87
C LEU A 9 12.10 10.99 12.74
N CYS A 10 12.86 11.30 13.80
CA CYS A 10 14.32 11.14 13.79
C CYS A 10 14.76 9.69 13.56
N GLN A 11 14.06 8.72 14.18
CA GLN A 11 14.33 7.30 13.97
C GLN A 11 14.11 6.92 12.50
N HIS A 12 13.00 7.36 11.91
CA HIS A 12 12.70 7.11 10.51
C HIS A 12 13.77 7.66 9.57
N VAL A 13 14.18 8.92 9.77
CA VAL A 13 15.24 9.56 8.97
C VAL A 13 16.57 8.80 9.10
N ASN A 14 16.89 8.26 10.27
CA ASN A 14 18.11 7.45 10.45
C ASN A 14 18.05 6.12 9.69
N GLU A 15 16.91 5.42 9.75
CA GLU A 15 16.74 4.08 9.21
C GLU A 15 16.61 4.02 7.68
N HIS A 16 16.22 5.12 7.03
CA HIS A 16 15.90 5.15 5.60
C HIS A 16 16.91 5.99 4.81
N SER A 17 17.17 5.60 3.56
CA SER A 17 17.94 6.43 2.62
C SER A 17 17.11 7.62 2.13
N VAL A 18 17.75 8.60 1.49
CA VAL A 18 17.05 9.73 0.84
C VAL A 18 16.06 9.21 -0.20
N GLU A 19 16.46 8.21 -0.99
CA GLU A 19 15.63 7.60 -2.03
C GLU A 19 14.39 6.91 -1.45
N ASP A 20 14.55 6.16 -0.36
CA ASP A 20 13.44 5.50 0.35
C ASP A 20 12.40 6.50 0.86
N MET A 21 12.85 7.66 1.35
CA MET A 21 11.97 8.73 1.83
C MET A 21 11.31 9.49 0.68
N LEU A 22 12.03 9.73 -0.42
CA LEU A 22 11.52 10.49 -1.57
C LEU A 22 10.46 9.73 -2.36
N PHE A 23 10.67 8.44 -2.61
CA PHE A 23 9.79 7.63 -3.46
C PHE A 23 8.30 7.77 -3.11
N PRO A 24 7.85 7.55 -1.86
CA PRO A 24 6.43 7.67 -1.52
C PRO A 24 5.91 9.10 -1.64
N ILE A 25 6.74 10.12 -1.40
CA ILE A 25 6.33 11.52 -1.51
C ILE A 25 6.10 11.87 -2.98
N LEU A 26 7.10 11.65 -3.83
CA LEU A 26 7.05 11.96 -5.26
C LEU A 26 5.90 11.21 -5.95
N ARG A 27 5.77 9.91 -5.67
CA ARG A 27 4.67 9.09 -6.20
C ARG A 27 3.30 9.67 -5.84
N ASN A 28 3.07 10.03 -4.58
CA ASN A 28 1.78 10.60 -4.16
C ASN A 28 1.51 11.97 -4.78
N GLN A 29 2.53 12.81 -4.92
CA GLN A 29 2.41 14.12 -5.56
C GLN A 29 2.08 13.98 -7.04
N ILE A 30 2.76 13.09 -7.78
CA ILE A 30 2.46 12.82 -9.20
C ILE A 30 1.00 12.39 -9.38
N ILE A 31 0.50 11.49 -8.52
CA ILE A 31 -0.91 11.06 -8.53
C ILE A 31 -1.85 12.25 -8.29
N MET A 32 -1.53 13.11 -7.32
CA MET A 32 -2.33 14.29 -7.00
C MET A 32 -2.43 15.25 -8.19
N TYR A 33 -1.36 15.39 -8.98
CA TYR A 33 -1.34 16.18 -10.21
C TYR A 33 -1.78 15.42 -11.48
N GLN A 34 -2.44 14.26 -11.32
CA GLN A 34 -2.99 13.45 -12.41
C GLN A 34 -1.93 12.91 -13.40
N GLY A 35 -0.71 12.70 -12.94
CA GLY A 35 0.34 12.03 -13.71
C GLY A 35 0.19 10.51 -13.70
N GLU A 36 0.69 9.86 -14.75
CA GLU A 36 0.81 8.39 -14.81
C GLU A 36 1.88 7.91 -13.83
N ILE A 37 1.61 6.83 -13.10
CA ILE A 37 2.55 6.30 -12.11
C ILE A 37 3.63 5.50 -12.84
N ASP A 38 4.87 5.89 -12.62
CA ASP A 38 6.03 5.09 -12.99
C ASP A 38 6.52 4.27 -11.78
N ASP A 39 6.33 2.95 -11.84
CA ASP A 39 6.76 2.03 -10.77
C ASP A 39 8.25 1.62 -10.88
N SER A 40 9.04 2.25 -11.76
CA SER A 40 10.48 1.95 -11.93
C SER A 40 11.35 2.29 -10.71
N HIS A 41 10.80 2.98 -9.70
CA HIS A 41 11.52 3.48 -8.51
C HIS A 41 12.69 4.44 -8.84
N ASP A 42 12.77 4.94 -10.07
CA ASP A 42 13.77 5.93 -10.49
C ASP A 42 13.39 7.33 -9.98
N ILE A 43 14.04 7.77 -8.91
CA ILE A 43 13.80 9.07 -8.26
C ILE A 43 14.04 10.24 -9.23
N HIS A 44 15.07 10.20 -10.06
CA HIS A 44 15.36 11.29 -11.00
C HIS A 44 14.26 11.44 -12.03
N LYS A 45 13.74 10.32 -12.52
CA LYS A 45 12.60 10.31 -13.46
C LYS A 45 11.31 10.82 -12.81
N LEU A 46 11.04 10.43 -11.57
CA LEU A 46 9.89 10.92 -10.81
C LEU A 46 9.99 12.43 -10.51
N ILE A 47 11.16 12.93 -10.14
CA ILE A 47 11.41 14.38 -9.96
C ILE A 47 11.15 15.12 -11.27
N PHE A 48 11.76 14.69 -12.37
CA PHE A 48 11.58 15.32 -13.68
C PHE A 48 10.11 15.34 -14.11
N GLN A 49 9.40 14.22 -13.91
CA GLN A 49 7.98 14.12 -14.20
C GLN A 49 7.16 15.08 -13.35
N LEU A 50 7.38 15.11 -12.04
CA LEU A 50 6.65 16.00 -11.14
C LEU A 50 6.89 17.46 -11.51
N ASN A 51 8.15 17.85 -11.74
CA ASN A 51 8.52 19.19 -12.17
C ASN A 51 7.73 19.60 -13.42
N LYS A 52 7.70 18.75 -14.44
CA LYS A 52 6.94 19.00 -15.68
C LYS A 52 5.42 19.12 -15.44
N LEU A 53 4.86 18.34 -14.51
CA LEU A 53 3.43 18.44 -14.16
C LEU A 53 3.08 19.72 -13.40
N THR A 54 4.07 20.31 -12.73
CA THR A 54 3.91 21.50 -11.87
C THR A 54 4.44 22.80 -12.48
N GLU A 55 5.13 22.72 -13.62
CA GLU A 55 5.68 23.88 -14.31
C GLU A 55 4.61 24.95 -14.58
N GLY A 56 4.89 26.19 -14.17
CA GLY A 56 3.97 27.32 -14.30
C GLY A 56 2.73 27.31 -13.39
N LYS A 57 2.56 26.28 -12.54
CA LYS A 57 1.48 26.24 -11.52
C LYS A 57 1.90 26.83 -10.19
N TYR A 58 3.18 26.73 -9.86
CA TYR A 58 3.78 27.29 -8.65
C TYR A 58 5.00 28.12 -9.02
N THR A 59 5.39 29.02 -8.11
CA THR A 59 6.64 29.78 -8.18
C THR A 59 7.88 28.91 -7.95
N ILE A 60 7.69 27.66 -7.50
CA ILE A 60 8.75 26.69 -7.21
C ILE A 60 8.73 25.49 -8.15
N ILE A 61 9.90 24.87 -8.33
CA ILE A 61 10.04 23.59 -9.01
C ILE A 61 9.84 22.49 -7.96
N LEU A 62 8.63 21.92 -7.90
CA LEU A 62 8.16 21.16 -6.74
C LEU A 62 8.99 19.90 -6.45
N GLY A 63 9.32 19.11 -7.46
CA GLY A 63 10.12 17.89 -7.30
C GLY A 63 11.53 18.18 -6.80
N ASP A 64 12.19 19.21 -7.34
CA ASP A 64 13.52 19.64 -6.88
C ASP A 64 13.48 20.18 -5.45
N THR A 65 12.40 20.89 -5.10
CA THR A 65 12.18 21.40 -3.73
C THR A 65 12.02 20.25 -2.74
N ILE A 66 11.20 19.24 -3.07
CA ILE A 66 11.03 18.04 -2.25
C ILE A 66 12.36 17.32 -2.07
N HIS A 67 13.12 17.13 -3.15
CA HIS A 67 14.44 16.51 -3.10
C HIS A 67 15.39 17.25 -2.15
N SER A 68 15.47 18.58 -2.31
CA SER A 68 16.34 19.44 -1.50
C SER A 68 15.97 19.38 -0.01
N GLU A 69 14.69 19.48 0.34
CA GLU A 69 14.22 19.40 1.72
C GLU A 69 14.50 18.05 2.39
N VAL A 70 14.23 16.94 1.71
CA VAL A 70 14.47 15.60 2.29
C VAL A 70 15.96 15.34 2.45
N THR A 71 16.78 15.79 1.49
CA THR A 71 18.24 15.69 1.57
C THR A 71 18.77 16.50 2.74
N ASP A 72 18.34 17.76 2.88
CA ASP A 72 18.72 18.63 3.99
C ASP A 72 18.40 18.01 5.36
N ILE A 73 17.20 17.43 5.52
CA ILE A 73 16.82 16.74 6.77
C ILE A 73 17.71 15.53 7.04
N LYS A 74 18.06 14.75 6.02
CA LYS A 74 18.90 13.56 6.17
C LYS A 74 20.32 13.92 6.56
N GLU A 75 20.91 14.92 5.89
CA GLU A 75 22.30 15.31 6.08
C GLU A 75 22.51 16.07 7.40
N ASN A 76 21.52 16.87 7.82
CA ASN A 76 21.63 17.77 8.97
C ASN A 76 20.80 17.34 10.18
N LEU A 77 20.45 16.06 10.29
CA LEU A 77 19.59 15.55 11.37
C LEU A 77 20.14 15.86 12.77
N MET A 78 21.47 15.81 12.96
CA MET A 78 22.10 16.09 14.25
C MET A 78 21.93 17.56 14.66
N GLU A 79 22.07 18.50 13.71
CA GLU A 79 21.87 19.93 13.97
C GLU A 79 20.39 20.24 14.21
N ILE A 80 19.48 19.58 13.49
CA ILE A 80 18.04 19.69 13.73
C ILE A 80 17.66 19.18 15.13
N GLN A 81 18.28 18.09 15.59
CA GLN A 81 18.10 17.58 16.95
C GLN A 81 18.67 18.55 18.00
N ASN A 82 19.82 19.18 17.71
CA ASN A 82 20.40 20.23 18.56
C ASN A 82 19.46 21.43 18.67
N LEU A 83 18.96 21.95 17.55
CA LEU A 83 17.94 23.00 17.53
C LEU A 83 16.71 22.62 18.36
N TYR A 84 16.19 21.40 18.19
CA TYR A 84 15.03 20.94 18.97
C TYR A 84 15.26 21.02 20.49
N GLN A 85 16.50 20.84 20.97
CA GLN A 85 16.84 21.03 22.37
C GLN A 85 16.96 22.51 22.75
N LEU A 86 17.51 23.35 21.87
CA LEU A 86 17.69 24.79 22.07
C LEU A 86 16.38 25.58 22.11
N LEU A 87 15.31 25.08 21.47
CA LEU A 87 14.02 25.77 21.45
C LEU A 87 13.42 25.93 22.87
N GLY A 88 13.06 27.18 23.19
CA GLY A 88 12.70 27.61 24.54
C GLY A 88 11.32 27.17 25.04
N ASP A 89 10.44 26.70 24.16
CA ASP A 89 9.10 26.25 24.54
C ASP A 89 8.61 25.03 23.76
N LYS A 90 7.54 24.40 24.28
CA LYS A 90 6.92 23.23 23.66
C LYS A 90 6.31 23.57 22.29
N ARG A 91 5.69 24.74 22.14
CA ARG A 91 5.01 25.13 20.89
C ARG A 91 5.99 25.22 19.73
N SER A 92 7.18 25.78 19.95
CA SER A 92 8.26 25.85 18.94
C SER A 92 8.75 24.46 18.57
N LYS A 93 8.87 23.56 19.54
CA LYS A 93 9.25 22.16 19.30
C LYS A 93 8.19 21.43 18.47
N ASP A 94 6.92 21.66 18.76
CA ASP A 94 5.79 21.11 18.00
C ASP A 94 5.75 21.69 16.57
N VAL A 95 5.99 22.99 16.40
CA VAL A 95 6.10 23.64 15.07
C VAL A 95 7.27 23.05 14.27
N LEU A 96 8.48 22.97 14.84
CA LEU A 96 9.64 22.37 14.17
C LEU A 96 9.34 20.93 13.74
N PHE A 97 8.79 20.11 14.65
CA PHE A 97 8.38 18.75 14.35
C PHE A 97 7.39 18.68 13.18
N ASN A 98 6.35 19.51 13.20
CA ASN A 98 5.30 19.51 12.19
C ASN A 98 5.82 19.99 10.82
N ILE A 99 6.67 21.02 10.76
CA ILE A 99 7.28 21.45 9.50
C ILE A 99 8.14 20.33 8.91
N LEU A 100 8.99 19.67 9.72
CA LEU A 100 9.80 18.54 9.26
C LEU A 100 8.93 17.35 8.80
N ALA A 101 7.87 17.04 9.55
CA ALA A 101 6.92 15.98 9.19
C ALA A 101 6.19 16.31 7.89
N TYR A 102 5.86 17.57 7.63
CA TYR A 102 5.33 18.00 6.35
C TYR A 102 6.35 17.82 5.22
N ARG A 103 7.59 18.26 5.38
CA ARG A 103 8.67 18.09 4.37
C ARG A 103 8.87 16.62 3.98
N LEU A 104 8.78 15.70 4.95
CA LEU A 104 8.93 14.24 4.74
C LEU A 104 7.65 13.51 4.27
N THR A 105 6.47 14.15 4.26
CA THR A 105 5.22 13.44 3.96
C THR A 105 4.25 14.15 3.02
N ARG A 106 4.42 15.47 2.86
CA ARG A 106 3.50 16.40 2.20
C ARG A 106 2.04 16.24 2.63
N ARG A 107 1.83 15.96 3.92
CA ARG A 107 0.49 15.89 4.52
C ARG A 107 0.13 17.22 5.17
N GLU A 108 -0.85 17.91 4.58
CA GLU A 108 -1.32 19.24 5.04
C GLU A 108 -1.71 19.32 6.51
N LYS A 109 -2.13 18.20 7.12
CA LYS A 109 -2.44 18.16 8.55
C LYS A 109 -1.30 18.71 9.42
N TYR A 110 -0.05 18.46 9.04
CA TYR A 110 1.10 18.91 9.83
C TYR A 110 1.27 20.43 9.76
N ILE A 111 1.06 21.04 8.59
CA ILE A 111 1.04 22.50 8.45
C ILE A 111 -0.08 23.10 9.30
N LEU A 112 -1.28 22.50 9.24
CA LEU A 112 -2.41 22.93 10.06
C LEU A 112 -2.17 22.77 11.56
N ASP A 113 -1.45 21.71 11.97
CA ASP A 113 -1.06 21.48 13.38
C ASP A 113 0.05 22.45 13.83
N ALA A 114 0.87 22.99 12.92
CA ALA A 114 1.85 24.03 13.20
C ALA A 114 1.23 25.44 13.24
N TYR A 115 0.21 25.67 12.41
CA TYR A 115 -0.44 26.96 12.23
C TYR A 115 -1.06 27.49 13.53
N SER A 116 -0.88 28.78 13.74
CA SER A 116 -1.37 29.49 14.91
C SER A 116 -2.39 30.56 14.52
N TYR A 117 -3.67 30.25 14.71
CA TYR A 117 -4.79 31.09 14.27
C TYR A 117 -4.79 32.50 14.87
N ASP A 118 -4.36 32.66 16.12
CA ASP A 118 -4.34 33.95 16.83
C ASP A 118 -2.95 34.63 16.81
N SER A 119 -2.07 34.24 15.89
CA SER A 119 -0.71 34.80 15.81
C SER A 119 -0.61 35.90 14.75
N GLU A 120 -0.13 37.07 15.16
CA GLU A 120 0.24 38.13 14.23
C GLU A 120 1.70 37.92 13.79
N GLN A 121 1.93 37.69 12.50
CA GLN A 121 3.27 37.49 11.99
C GLN A 121 4.19 38.68 12.36
N TYR A 122 5.39 38.37 12.86
CA TYR A 122 6.41 39.29 13.39
C TYR A 122 6.07 39.97 14.72
N PHE A 123 4.78 40.11 15.05
CA PHE A 123 4.29 40.85 16.23
C PHE A 123 3.43 39.99 17.17
N ASP A 124 3.59 38.66 17.14
CA ASP A 124 2.86 37.71 17.97
C ASP A 124 3.00 38.10 19.46
N PRO A 125 1.90 38.46 20.15
CA PRO A 125 1.94 38.92 21.54
C PRO A 125 2.47 37.87 22.52
N SER A 126 2.50 36.59 22.14
CA SER A 126 3.03 35.51 22.97
C SER A 126 4.54 35.43 22.99
N VAL A 127 5.24 36.15 22.10
CA VAL A 127 6.71 36.11 21.99
C VAL A 127 7.36 37.49 21.89
N THR A 128 6.64 38.51 21.43
CA THR A 128 7.23 39.82 21.14
C THR A 128 7.37 40.70 22.37
N LEU A 129 8.54 41.33 22.52
CA LEU A 129 8.87 42.26 23.59
C LEU A 129 9.45 43.54 22.99
N PHE A 130 8.79 44.67 23.24
CA PHE A 130 9.21 45.97 22.72
C PHE A 130 9.91 46.79 23.78
N LYS A 131 11.03 47.42 23.41
CA LYS A 131 11.75 48.38 24.25
C LYS A 131 11.19 49.78 24.02
N GLU A 132 11.21 50.63 25.05
CA GLU A 132 11.05 52.08 24.84
C GLU A 132 12.16 52.61 23.93
N ASP A 133 11.86 53.67 23.16
CA ASP A 133 12.77 54.24 22.17
C ASP A 133 13.29 53.19 21.17
N CYS A 134 12.43 52.24 20.77
CA CYS A 134 12.79 51.14 19.89
C CYS A 134 13.37 51.64 18.57
N VAL A 135 14.56 51.15 18.20
CA VAL A 135 15.11 51.27 16.85
C VAL A 135 14.79 49.98 16.11
N TYR A 136 13.88 50.07 15.13
CA TYR A 136 13.39 48.94 14.35
C TYR A 136 14.01 48.92 12.96
N VAL A 137 14.40 47.73 12.52
CA VAL A 137 15.02 47.47 11.23
C VAL A 137 14.15 46.48 10.48
N ASP A 138 13.53 46.92 9.39
CA ASP A 138 12.67 46.12 8.52
C ASP A 138 13.45 45.78 7.25
N CYS A 139 14.04 44.58 7.20
CA CYS A 139 14.71 44.05 6.03
C CYS A 139 13.68 43.33 5.15
N GLY A 140 13.46 43.86 3.94
CA GLY A 140 12.41 43.37 3.03
C GLY A 140 11.09 44.12 3.27
N GLY A 141 11.09 45.40 2.94
CA GLY A 141 9.97 46.31 3.22
C GLY A 141 8.75 46.15 2.31
N LEU A 142 8.95 45.70 1.06
CA LEU A 142 7.96 45.52 -0.01
C LEU A 142 7.09 46.74 -0.33
N ASP A 143 6.17 47.12 0.57
CA ASP A 143 5.30 48.29 0.44
C ASP A 143 5.10 49.06 1.76
N GLY A 144 5.83 48.68 2.82
CA GLY A 144 5.77 49.33 4.13
C GLY A 144 4.61 48.85 5.02
N TYR A 145 3.85 47.83 4.62
CA TYR A 145 2.78 47.22 5.43
C TYR A 145 3.25 46.82 6.84
N THR A 146 4.32 46.03 6.91
CA THR A 146 4.88 45.52 8.17
C THR A 146 5.39 46.66 9.07
N THR A 147 5.97 47.69 8.46
CA THR A 147 6.38 48.92 9.17
C THR A 147 5.19 49.66 9.78
N ALA A 148 4.07 49.80 9.06
CA ALA A 148 2.86 50.42 9.61
C ALA A 148 2.25 49.61 10.76
N LYS A 149 2.29 48.27 10.67
CA LYS A 149 1.92 47.38 11.78
C LYS A 149 2.82 47.58 12.99
N PHE A 150 4.15 47.55 12.81
CA PHE A 150 5.11 47.77 13.89
C PHE A 150 4.81 49.06 14.67
N MET A 151 4.49 50.16 13.99
CA MET A 151 4.16 51.43 14.65
C MET A 151 2.95 51.33 15.60
N LEU A 152 1.96 50.47 15.27
CA LEU A 152 0.80 50.24 16.13
C LEU A 152 1.15 49.38 17.35
N HIS A 153 2.08 48.42 17.23
CA HIS A 153 2.53 47.59 18.35
C HIS A 153 3.55 48.28 19.25
N CYS A 154 4.41 49.12 18.68
CA CYS A 154 5.47 49.84 19.38
C CYS A 154 5.37 51.35 19.09
N PRO A 155 4.36 52.05 19.65
CA PRO A 155 4.15 53.48 19.45
C PRO A 155 5.29 54.36 20.00
N SER A 156 6.10 53.83 20.93
CA SER A 156 7.26 54.49 21.55
C SER A 156 8.55 54.35 20.75
N TYR A 157 8.49 53.94 19.48
CA TYR A 157 9.68 53.80 18.64
C TYR A 157 10.44 55.12 18.44
N LYS A 158 11.77 55.02 18.46
CA LYS A 158 12.68 56.14 18.20
C LYS A 158 12.92 56.33 16.70
N ARG A 159 13.15 55.24 15.98
CA ARG A 159 13.56 55.24 14.58
C ARG A 159 13.18 53.94 13.88
N ILE A 160 12.78 54.03 12.62
CA ILE A 160 12.62 52.88 11.74
C ILE A 160 13.59 53.00 10.56
N TYR A 161 14.28 51.91 10.24
CA TYR A 161 15.07 51.74 9.03
C TYR A 161 14.40 50.68 8.15
N LEU A 162 13.89 51.08 6.99
CA LEU A 162 13.15 50.22 6.05
C LEU A 162 14.00 50.00 4.80
N TYR A 163 14.35 48.74 4.50
CA TYR A 163 15.19 48.37 3.36
C TYR A 163 14.38 47.64 2.30
N GLU A 164 14.40 48.17 1.07
CA GLU A 164 13.79 47.53 -0.09
C GLU A 164 14.67 47.76 -1.34
N PRO A 165 15.30 46.72 -1.90
CA PRO A 165 16.23 46.87 -3.03
C PRO A 165 15.55 47.18 -4.36
N ILE A 166 14.32 46.68 -4.59
CA ILE A 166 13.69 46.75 -5.90
C ILE A 166 13.04 48.12 -6.08
N GLU A 167 13.44 48.86 -7.13
CA GLU A 167 12.99 50.24 -7.40
C GLU A 167 11.48 50.41 -7.28
N SER A 168 10.68 49.56 -7.93
CA SER A 168 9.21 49.69 -7.89
C SER A 168 8.64 49.55 -6.48
N TYR A 169 9.18 48.63 -5.68
CA TYR A 169 8.72 48.36 -4.32
C TYR A 169 9.24 49.43 -3.35
N TYR A 170 10.46 49.91 -3.55
CA TYR A 170 11.01 51.05 -2.84
C TYR A 170 10.15 52.31 -3.04
N GLN A 171 9.70 52.58 -4.28
CA GLN A 171 8.78 53.69 -4.54
C GLN A 171 7.42 53.50 -3.85
N ASP A 172 6.89 52.28 -3.80
CA ASP A 172 5.69 51.95 -3.02
C ASP A 172 5.91 52.24 -1.53
N CYS A 173 7.03 51.80 -0.94
CA CYS A 173 7.41 52.12 0.43
C CYS A 173 7.47 53.63 0.67
N VAL A 174 8.18 54.39 -0.18
CA VAL A 174 8.29 55.86 -0.03
C VAL A 174 6.92 56.52 -0.05
N LYS A 175 6.09 56.17 -1.03
CA LYS A 175 4.73 56.70 -1.19
C LYS A 175 3.88 56.38 0.05
N ASN A 176 3.87 55.14 0.49
CA ASN A 176 3.03 54.69 1.61
C ASN A 176 3.49 55.30 2.94
N ILE A 177 4.81 55.32 3.21
CA ILE A 177 5.37 55.93 4.42
C ILE A 177 5.11 57.45 4.48
N GLN A 178 5.14 58.16 3.36
CA GLN A 178 4.79 59.59 3.31
C GLN A 178 3.36 59.87 3.80
N THR A 179 2.42 58.94 3.60
CA THR A 179 1.02 59.10 4.08
C THR A 179 0.91 59.09 5.61
N LEU A 180 1.90 58.52 6.30
CA LEU A 180 1.94 58.44 7.76
C LEU A 180 2.32 59.77 8.43
N GLN A 181 2.89 60.71 7.66
CA GLN A 181 3.30 62.05 8.09
C GLN A 181 4.27 62.03 9.28
N VAL A 182 5.23 61.10 9.27
CA VAL A 182 6.27 60.95 10.30
C VAL A 182 7.67 61.15 9.71
N ASN A 183 8.60 61.64 10.54
CA ASN A 183 9.96 62.02 10.10
C ASN A 183 11.06 61.07 10.59
N ASN A 184 10.70 60.09 11.42
CA ASN A 184 11.60 59.14 12.05
C ASN A 184 11.59 57.77 11.36
N ILE A 185 11.26 57.72 10.07
CA ILE A 185 11.39 56.54 9.21
C ILE A 185 12.38 56.87 8.09
N LYS A 186 13.42 56.04 7.94
CA LYS A 186 14.40 56.14 6.86
C LYS A 186 14.19 54.97 5.91
N VAL A 187 13.67 55.25 4.72
CA VAL A 187 13.53 54.26 3.64
C VAL A 187 14.84 54.25 2.84
N ARG A 188 15.42 53.07 2.63
CA ARG A 188 16.70 52.87 1.94
C ARG A 188 16.50 51.91 0.78
N GLN A 189 16.93 52.33 -0.39
CA GLN A 189 16.91 51.49 -1.59
C GLN A 189 18.16 50.60 -1.63
N ALA A 190 18.17 49.55 -0.81
CA ALA A 190 19.28 48.61 -0.75
C ALA A 190 18.83 47.24 -0.25
N ALA A 191 19.49 46.20 -0.72
CA ALA A 191 19.44 44.87 -0.14
C ALA A 191 20.31 44.84 1.12
N VAL A 192 19.92 44.06 2.12
CA VAL A 192 20.75 43.85 3.30
C VAL A 192 21.63 42.63 3.08
N ALA A 193 22.93 42.76 3.33
CA ALA A 193 23.94 41.75 3.03
C ALA A 193 25.05 41.73 4.09
N ASP A 194 26.03 40.85 3.91
CA ASP A 194 27.20 40.69 4.79
C ASP A 194 28.25 41.81 4.63
N LYS A 195 28.20 42.55 3.53
CA LYS A 195 29.11 43.65 3.21
C LYS A 195 28.46 44.67 2.27
N ASN A 196 28.99 45.89 2.29
CA ASN A 196 28.62 46.91 1.30
C ASN A 196 29.07 46.50 -0.12
N GLY A 197 28.22 46.74 -1.11
CA GLY A 197 28.53 46.43 -2.51
C GLY A 197 27.31 46.43 -3.41
N THR A 198 27.34 45.58 -4.43
CA THR A 198 26.20 45.36 -5.32
C THR A 198 25.88 43.88 -5.41
N LEU A 199 24.59 43.57 -5.54
CA LEU A 199 24.09 42.22 -5.76
C LEU A 199 23.29 42.20 -7.06
N LYS A 200 23.26 41.03 -7.71
CA LYS A 200 22.39 40.79 -8.84
C LYS A 200 21.12 40.09 -8.37
N PHE A 201 19.99 40.47 -8.95
CA PHE A 201 18.66 39.96 -8.63
C PHE A 201 17.97 39.48 -9.89
N SER A 202 17.21 38.39 -9.77
CA SER A 202 16.20 38.01 -10.76
C SER A 202 14.86 38.54 -10.27
N VAL A 203 14.20 39.42 -11.04
CA VAL A 203 12.84 39.85 -10.70
C VAL A 203 11.88 38.71 -11.01
N ASN A 204 11.24 38.22 -9.95
CA ASN A 204 10.20 37.21 -10.01
C ASN A 204 8.82 37.86 -9.74
N VAL A 205 7.87 37.06 -9.25
CA VAL A 205 6.60 37.54 -8.71
C VAL A 205 6.85 38.56 -7.57
N ARG A 206 5.91 39.49 -7.40
CA ARG A 206 5.97 40.52 -6.33
C ARG A 206 6.10 39.84 -4.97
N GLY A 207 7.08 40.29 -4.18
CA GLY A 207 7.39 39.70 -2.87
C GLY A 207 8.06 38.32 -2.98
N SER A 208 8.84 38.06 -4.04
CA SER A 208 9.65 36.83 -4.16
C SER A 208 10.98 37.09 -4.91
N SER A 209 11.47 38.34 -4.86
CA SER A 209 12.68 38.77 -5.56
C SER A 209 13.92 38.40 -4.75
N LYS A 210 14.82 37.61 -5.34
CA LYS A 210 16.00 37.07 -4.65
C LYS A 210 17.31 37.40 -5.35
N ALA A 211 18.39 37.42 -4.56
CA ALA A 211 19.74 37.52 -5.09
C ALA A 211 20.08 36.30 -5.95
N ASN A 212 20.64 36.55 -7.14
CA ASN A 212 21.03 35.54 -8.11
C ASN A 212 22.14 36.12 -9.00
N ASP A 213 23.29 35.43 -9.09
CA ASP A 213 24.43 35.87 -9.91
C ASP A 213 24.12 35.94 -11.42
N LEU A 214 23.11 35.20 -11.85
CA LEU A 214 22.55 35.22 -13.21
C LEU A 214 21.41 36.23 -13.37
N GLY A 215 21.14 37.04 -12.35
CA GLY A 215 20.12 38.07 -12.36
C GLY A 215 20.42 39.22 -13.30
N ASP A 216 19.35 39.76 -13.90
CA ASP A 216 19.43 40.85 -14.88
C ASP A 216 19.43 42.25 -14.24
N ILE A 217 19.13 42.34 -12.93
CA ILE A 217 19.02 43.62 -12.21
C ILE A 217 20.12 43.71 -11.18
N THR A 218 20.82 44.85 -11.14
CA THR A 218 21.83 45.14 -10.13
C THR A 218 21.26 46.08 -9.09
N VAL A 219 21.35 45.71 -7.82
CA VAL A 219 20.88 46.52 -6.69
C VAL A 219 22.04 46.83 -5.75
N GLN A 220 21.93 47.94 -5.00
CA GLN A 220 22.87 48.24 -3.93
C GLN A 220 22.67 47.26 -2.78
N ALA A 221 23.76 46.88 -2.14
CA ALA A 221 23.77 46.03 -0.95
C ALA A 221 24.50 46.73 0.19
N VAL A 222 23.96 46.61 1.40
CA VAL A 222 24.48 47.28 2.59
C VAL A 222 24.64 46.31 3.77
N CYS A 223 25.71 46.52 4.53
CA CYS A 223 25.97 45.90 5.82
C CYS A 223 25.31 46.74 6.93
N LEU A 224 24.45 46.14 7.75
CA LEU A 224 23.73 46.88 8.80
C LEU A 224 24.69 47.49 9.83
N ASP A 225 25.73 46.75 10.21
CA ASP A 225 26.75 47.22 11.18
C ASP A 225 27.51 48.47 10.69
N GLU A 226 27.64 48.66 9.37
CA GLU A 226 28.26 49.87 8.79
C GLU A 226 27.23 50.99 8.57
N ASP A 227 25.98 50.63 8.27
CA ASP A 227 24.95 51.55 7.81
C ASP A 227 24.14 52.19 8.95
N ILE A 228 24.05 51.52 10.10
CA ILE A 228 23.36 51.99 11.31
C ILE A 228 24.38 52.17 12.43
N SER A 229 24.59 53.42 12.85
CA SER A 229 25.56 53.75 13.91
C SER A 229 24.96 53.83 15.31
N GLU A 230 23.63 53.72 15.44
CA GLU A 230 22.93 53.75 16.72
C GLU A 230 22.52 52.33 17.17
N PRO A 231 22.36 52.08 18.48
CA PRO A 231 21.93 50.78 18.96
C PRO A 231 20.59 50.33 18.37
N VAL A 232 20.53 49.09 17.89
CA VAL A 232 19.31 48.49 17.31
C VAL A 232 18.53 47.70 18.37
N SER A 233 17.21 47.82 18.36
CA SER A 233 16.34 47.17 19.35
C SER A 233 15.56 45.98 18.80
N PHE A 234 15.22 46.00 17.51
CA PHE A 234 14.47 44.92 16.85
C PHE A 234 14.83 44.86 15.35
N ILE A 235 15.24 43.68 14.87
CA ILE A 235 15.45 43.39 13.45
C ILE A 235 14.42 42.36 12.97
N LYS A 236 13.70 42.68 11.90
CA LYS A 236 12.88 41.75 11.13
C LYS A 236 13.55 41.47 9.80
N MET A 237 13.58 40.21 9.37
CA MET A 237 14.09 39.82 8.06
C MET A 237 13.14 38.87 7.34
N ASP A 238 12.76 39.28 6.14
CA ASP A 238 12.00 38.51 5.17
C ASP A 238 12.54 38.88 3.78
N ILE A 239 13.63 38.22 3.38
CA ILE A 239 14.50 38.66 2.27
C ILE A 239 14.93 37.51 1.35
N GLU A 240 14.02 36.56 1.15
CA GLU A 240 14.05 35.60 0.03
C GLU A 240 15.32 34.75 -0.06
N GLY A 241 15.83 34.30 1.09
CA GLY A 241 17.02 33.44 1.20
C GLY A 241 18.32 34.19 1.49
N SER A 242 18.29 35.52 1.64
CA SER A 242 19.46 36.34 1.99
C SER A 242 19.66 36.50 3.51
N GLU A 243 18.81 35.90 4.34
CA GLU A 243 18.75 36.06 5.80
C GLU A 243 20.10 35.76 6.45
N LYS A 244 20.75 34.65 6.07
CA LYS A 244 22.07 34.27 6.61
C LYS A 244 23.16 35.30 6.33
N ALA A 245 23.15 35.92 5.14
CA ALA A 245 24.09 36.97 4.78
C ALA A 245 23.79 38.27 5.53
N ALA A 246 22.51 38.65 5.61
CA ALA A 246 22.08 39.83 6.37
C ALA A 246 22.38 39.71 7.88
N LEU A 247 22.21 38.53 8.47
CA LEU A 247 22.59 38.27 9.87
C LEU A 247 24.10 38.46 10.10
N LYS A 248 24.95 38.03 9.15
CA LYS A 248 26.40 38.29 9.21
C LYS A 248 26.72 39.78 9.13
N GLY A 249 25.99 40.53 8.29
CA GLY A 249 26.11 41.99 8.21
C GLY A 249 25.51 42.76 9.39
N ALA A 250 24.88 42.06 10.34
CA ALA A 250 24.30 42.62 11.55
C ALA A 250 24.95 42.04 12.83
N GLU A 251 26.07 41.33 12.68
CA GLU A 251 26.67 40.53 13.74
C GLU A 251 27.08 41.41 14.94
N GLN A 252 27.59 42.62 14.70
CA GLN A 252 27.94 43.55 15.77
C GLN A 252 26.71 44.05 16.52
N HIS A 253 25.63 44.40 15.82
CA HIS A 253 24.37 44.74 16.48
C HIS A 253 23.81 43.57 17.29
N ILE A 254 23.83 42.35 16.73
CA ILE A 254 23.35 41.13 17.41
C ILE A 254 24.15 40.86 18.69
N LYS A 255 25.47 41.05 18.66
CA LYS A 255 26.35 40.85 19.83
C LYS A 255 26.25 41.97 20.86
N ASN A 256 26.28 43.22 20.42
CA ASN A 256 26.47 44.37 21.31
C ASN A 256 25.15 44.96 21.80
N ASP A 257 24.14 45.03 20.93
CA ASP A 257 22.83 45.61 21.27
C ASP A 257 21.83 44.55 21.73
N THR A 258 22.04 43.29 21.31
CA THR A 258 21.12 42.16 21.56
C THR A 258 19.67 42.54 21.19
N PRO A 259 19.40 42.96 19.94
CA PRO A 259 18.04 43.30 19.50
C PRO A 259 17.15 42.06 19.54
N MET A 260 15.85 42.24 19.71
CA MET A 260 14.91 41.18 19.37
C MET A 260 15.04 40.85 17.88
N LEU A 261 14.90 39.58 17.49
CA LEU A 261 14.94 39.15 16.09
C LEU A 261 13.64 38.45 15.71
N ALA A 262 13.11 38.73 14.52
CA ALA A 262 12.02 37.97 13.87
C ALA A 262 12.43 37.66 12.43
N ILE A 263 12.92 36.46 12.19
CA ILE A 263 13.62 36.06 10.96
C ILE A 263 12.84 34.94 10.27
N CYS A 264 12.47 35.12 9.01
CA CYS A 264 11.87 34.06 8.21
C CYS A 264 12.85 32.88 8.03
N VAL A 265 12.36 31.66 8.20
CA VAL A 265 13.16 30.42 8.13
C VAL A 265 12.60 29.39 7.16
N TYR A 266 11.87 29.85 6.13
CA TYR A 266 11.19 29.00 5.15
C TYR A 266 11.74 29.09 3.72
N HIS A 267 12.57 30.11 3.40
CA HIS A 267 13.01 30.37 2.03
C HIS A 267 13.94 29.29 1.46
N LEU A 268 14.90 28.82 2.27
CA LEU A 268 15.76 27.68 1.93
C LEU A 268 15.52 26.53 2.92
N PRO A 269 15.69 25.27 2.51
CA PRO A 269 15.56 24.12 3.43
C PRO A 269 16.40 24.29 4.70
N SER A 270 17.67 24.71 4.53
CA SER A 270 18.63 24.91 5.61
C SER A 270 18.25 26.02 6.58
N ASP A 271 17.48 27.03 6.13
CA ASP A 271 17.17 28.21 6.95
C ASP A 271 16.43 27.81 8.23
N LEU A 272 15.63 26.73 8.18
CA LEU A 272 14.89 26.20 9.33
C LEU A 272 15.78 25.88 10.53
N TRP A 273 16.99 25.38 10.29
CA TRP A 273 17.90 24.93 11.36
C TRP A 273 19.16 25.79 11.48
N GLU A 274 19.70 26.28 10.36
CA GLU A 274 20.96 27.01 10.34
C GLU A 274 20.81 28.43 10.91
N ILE A 275 19.73 29.15 10.57
CA ILE A 275 19.50 30.51 11.07
C ILE A 275 19.38 30.56 12.61
N PRO A 276 18.53 29.74 13.25
CA PRO A 276 18.44 29.74 14.71
C PRO A 276 19.77 29.41 15.38
N ILE A 277 20.52 28.43 14.84
CA ILE A 277 21.84 28.05 15.39
C ILE A 277 22.84 29.19 15.21
N MET A 278 22.92 29.81 14.04
CA MET A 278 23.77 30.98 13.79
C MET A 278 23.50 32.11 14.79
N ILE A 279 22.23 32.38 15.10
CA ILE A 279 21.85 33.41 16.09
C ILE A 279 22.37 33.02 17.49
N ALA A 280 22.17 31.77 17.92
CA ALA A 280 22.65 31.29 19.21
C ALA A 280 24.17 31.31 19.33
N GLU A 281 24.90 31.03 18.23
CA GLU A 281 26.36 31.12 18.17
C GLU A 281 26.86 32.57 18.22
N MET A 282 26.17 33.49 17.53
CA MET A 282 26.50 34.92 17.57
C MET A 282 26.30 35.50 18.96
N ASN A 283 25.21 35.13 19.63
CA ASN A 283 24.90 35.61 20.97
C ASN A 283 24.10 34.55 21.77
N PRO A 284 24.68 33.93 22.82
CA PRO A 284 24.01 32.92 23.63
C PRO A 284 22.94 33.51 24.57
N ASN A 285 22.77 34.84 24.61
CA ASN A 285 21.81 35.52 25.49
C ASN A 285 20.39 35.61 24.90
N TYR A 286 20.04 34.74 23.96
CA TYR A 286 18.71 34.63 23.37
C TYR A 286 17.96 33.39 23.86
N SER A 287 16.64 33.52 23.96
CA SER A 287 15.69 32.41 23.92
C SER A 287 15.16 32.28 22.50
N LEU A 288 15.35 31.11 21.88
CA LEU A 288 14.91 30.84 20.51
C LEU A 288 13.52 30.21 20.50
N LEU A 289 12.62 30.78 19.70
CA LEU A 289 11.24 30.33 19.52
C LEU A 289 10.92 30.25 18.02
N ILE A 290 10.03 29.35 17.63
CA ILE A 290 9.56 29.22 16.25
C ILE A 290 8.04 29.26 16.24
N ARG A 291 7.47 30.01 15.28
CA ARG A 291 6.02 30.06 15.01
C ARG A 291 5.77 29.93 13.52
N HIS A 292 4.57 29.47 13.20
CA HIS A 292 4.10 29.31 11.84
C HIS A 292 2.79 30.08 11.68
N HIS A 293 2.76 31.02 10.74
CA HIS A 293 1.76 32.08 10.67
C HIS A 293 0.76 31.95 9.52
N GLN A 294 0.89 30.91 8.68
CA GLN A 294 -0.05 30.67 7.58
C GLN A 294 -0.50 29.21 7.53
N THR A 295 -1.41 28.92 6.61
CA THR A 295 -1.92 27.56 6.36
C THR A 295 -1.22 26.86 5.18
N ASN A 296 -0.17 27.47 4.63
CA ASN A 296 0.71 26.91 3.61
C ASN A 296 2.09 26.60 4.23
N ALA A 297 3.07 26.14 3.44
CA ALA A 297 4.39 25.80 3.96
C ALA A 297 5.31 27.01 4.25
N ASP A 298 4.83 28.23 3.98
CA ASP A 298 5.58 29.47 4.06
C ASP A 298 5.35 30.18 5.41
N GLU A 299 5.91 31.37 5.61
CA GLU A 299 5.66 32.20 6.80
C GLU A 299 6.00 31.53 8.15
N THR A 300 7.03 30.68 8.15
CA THR A 300 7.65 30.18 9.39
C THR A 300 8.72 31.16 9.86
N VAL A 301 8.60 31.63 11.11
CA VAL A 301 9.46 32.68 11.66
C VAL A 301 10.16 32.17 12.92
N CYS A 302 11.48 32.35 12.96
CA CYS A 302 12.30 32.20 14.15
C CYS A 302 12.36 33.54 14.90
N TYR A 303 11.98 33.51 16.17
CA TYR A 303 12.09 34.63 17.09
C TYR A 303 13.27 34.40 18.04
N ALA A 304 14.17 35.38 18.14
CA ALA A 304 15.23 35.38 19.15
C ALA A 304 14.94 36.48 20.15
N ILE A 305 14.57 36.09 21.37
CA ILE A 305 14.14 36.99 22.43
C ILE A 305 15.29 37.19 23.43
N PRO A 306 15.76 38.43 23.68
CA PRO A 306 16.84 38.67 24.63
C PRO A 306 16.45 38.21 26.05
N ASN A 307 17.26 37.37 26.70
CA ASN A 307 16.96 36.84 28.03
C ASN A 307 16.92 37.91 29.14
N ASN A 308 17.54 39.06 28.88
CA ASN A 308 17.58 40.21 29.79
C ASN A 308 16.40 41.17 29.60
N TYR A 309 15.56 40.98 28.58
CA TYR A 309 14.34 41.77 28.42
C TYR A 309 13.31 41.26 29.43
N LYS A 310 13.12 42.02 30.51
CA LYS A 310 11.97 41.82 31.39
C LYS A 310 10.75 42.38 30.69
N ASP A 311 9.63 41.71 30.89
CA ASP A 311 8.30 42.23 30.55
C ASP A 311 8.06 43.50 31.38
N ILE A 312 8.52 44.63 30.85
CA ILE A 312 8.16 45.94 31.37
C ILE A 312 6.75 46.13 30.84
N SER A 313 5.76 45.63 31.59
CA SER A 313 4.38 46.04 31.43
C SER A 313 4.39 47.56 31.33
N VAL A 314 4.21 48.06 30.11
CA VAL A 314 4.50 49.45 29.76
C VAL A 314 3.51 50.33 30.52
N ASN A 315 3.93 50.81 31.69
CA ASN A 315 3.13 51.67 32.57
C ASN A 315 3.11 53.14 32.09
N HIS A 316 3.60 53.40 30.88
CA HIS A 316 3.43 54.67 30.19
C HIS A 316 2.71 54.44 28.87
N VAL A 317 1.44 54.85 28.82
CA VAL A 317 0.65 54.87 27.57
C VAL A 317 1.24 55.94 26.64
N ILE A 318 2.36 55.61 26.00
CA ILE A 318 2.87 56.34 24.84
C ILE A 318 2.01 55.84 23.68
N SER A 319 1.15 56.68 23.15
CA SER A 319 0.37 56.40 21.94
C SER A 319 0.93 57.20 20.78
N LEU A 320 0.76 56.68 19.56
CA LEU A 320 0.93 57.50 18.37
C LEU A 320 -0.01 58.72 18.43
N SER A 321 0.30 59.75 17.64
CA SER A 321 -0.69 60.82 17.42
C SER A 321 -1.95 60.21 16.77
N PRO A 322 -3.17 60.67 17.11
CA PRO A 322 -4.40 60.12 16.53
C PRO A 322 -4.42 60.13 15.00
N SER A 323 -3.80 61.15 14.38
CA SER A 323 -3.65 61.22 12.92
C SER A 323 -2.72 60.14 12.37
N THR A 324 -1.60 59.88 13.04
CA THR A 324 -0.63 58.86 12.62
C THR A 324 -1.21 57.46 12.82
N GLU A 325 -1.87 57.19 13.95
CA GLU A 325 -2.52 55.89 14.20
C GLU A 325 -3.59 55.60 13.14
N LEU A 326 -4.45 56.58 12.84
CA LEU A 326 -5.46 56.45 11.80
C LEU A 326 -4.85 56.24 10.41
N ALA A 327 -3.75 56.93 10.10
CA ALA A 327 -3.03 56.72 8.84
C ALA A 327 -2.45 55.31 8.73
N CYS A 328 -1.85 54.77 9.80
CA CYS A 328 -1.35 53.39 9.83
C CYS A 328 -2.49 52.39 9.59
N ARG A 329 -3.62 52.53 10.32
CA ARG A 329 -4.78 51.63 10.17
C ARG A 329 -5.39 51.70 8.77
N ARG A 330 -5.45 52.89 8.17
CA ARG A 330 -5.93 53.07 6.79
C ARG A 330 -5.01 52.37 5.78
N LEU A 331 -3.70 52.60 5.88
CA LEU A 331 -2.72 51.96 5.01
C LEU A 331 -2.81 50.44 5.09
N ILE A 332 -2.86 49.88 6.31
CA ILE A 332 -3.02 48.45 6.55
C ILE A 332 -4.30 47.93 5.87
N ASN A 333 -5.44 48.56 6.11
CA ASN A 333 -6.72 48.16 5.52
C ASN A 333 -6.71 48.25 3.97
N ASP A 334 -6.10 49.28 3.41
CA ASP A 334 -6.03 49.48 1.96
C ASP A 334 -5.18 48.38 1.29
N LEU A 335 -4.03 48.05 1.89
CA LEU A 335 -3.15 46.97 1.40
C LEU A 335 -3.81 45.59 1.58
N GLU A 336 -4.38 45.29 2.75
CA GLU A 336 -5.10 44.04 3.00
C GLU A 336 -6.33 43.87 2.11
N SER A 337 -7.08 44.94 1.83
CA SER A 337 -8.26 44.86 0.95
C SER A 337 -7.86 44.50 -0.48
N THR A 338 -6.73 45.04 -0.95
CA THR A 338 -6.17 44.73 -2.27
C THR A 338 -5.72 43.27 -2.35
N GLU A 339 -5.05 42.79 -1.31
CA GLU A 339 -4.59 41.40 -1.21
C GLU A 339 -5.74 40.40 -1.09
N ASN A 340 -6.71 40.67 -0.21
CA ASN A 340 -7.91 39.86 -0.04
C ASN A 340 -8.72 39.73 -1.33
N LEU A 341 -8.79 40.80 -2.14
CA LEU A 341 -9.47 40.76 -3.44
C LEU A 341 -8.79 39.80 -4.43
N ASN A 342 -7.45 39.69 -4.35
CA ASN A 342 -6.68 38.72 -5.12
C ASN A 342 -6.85 37.30 -4.54
N LEU A 343 -6.82 37.16 -3.21
CA LEU A 343 -7.02 35.89 -2.52
C LEU A 343 -8.39 35.29 -2.82
N LEU A 344 -9.44 36.11 -2.88
CA LEU A 344 -10.81 35.71 -3.27
C LEU A 344 -10.85 35.11 -4.68
N LYS A 345 -10.08 35.65 -5.64
CA LYS A 345 -9.97 35.10 -7.00
C LYS A 345 -9.28 33.73 -7.00
N VAL A 346 -8.21 33.59 -6.22
CA VAL A 346 -7.48 32.31 -6.07
C VAL A 346 -8.34 31.26 -5.36
N LYS A 347 -9.03 31.63 -4.28
CA LYS A 347 -9.95 30.76 -3.54
C LYS A 347 -11.08 30.24 -4.43
N ALA A 348 -11.65 31.09 -5.29
CA ALA A 348 -12.65 30.67 -6.26
C ALA A 348 -12.10 29.64 -7.26
N HIS A 349 -10.84 29.79 -7.69
CA HIS A 349 -10.17 28.80 -8.53
C HIS A 349 -9.94 27.48 -7.80
N LEU A 350 -9.46 27.51 -6.56
CA LEU A 350 -9.20 26.31 -5.74
C LEU A 350 -10.49 25.57 -5.39
N LEU A 351 -11.56 26.27 -5.01
CA LEU A 351 -12.87 25.67 -4.78
C LEU A 351 -13.36 24.89 -6.00
N LYS A 352 -13.18 25.46 -7.20
CA LYS A 352 -13.50 24.77 -8.45
C LYS A 352 -12.65 23.52 -8.67
N GLN A 353 -11.37 23.54 -8.28
CA GLN A 353 -10.53 22.34 -8.31
C GLN A 353 -10.98 21.28 -7.32
N VAL A 354 -11.35 21.67 -6.09
CA VAL A 354 -11.89 20.76 -5.07
C VAL A 354 -13.19 20.11 -5.55
N GLU A 355 -14.10 20.88 -6.14
CA GLU A 355 -15.33 20.33 -6.75
C GLU A 355 -15.02 19.31 -7.85
N ASN A 356 -14.03 19.60 -8.70
CA ASN A 356 -13.58 18.65 -9.73
C ASN A 356 -12.99 17.38 -9.12
N TYR A 357 -12.21 17.51 -8.04
CA TYR A 357 -11.61 16.38 -7.33
C TYR A 357 -12.68 15.50 -6.66
N GLN A 358 -13.66 16.11 -6.00
CA GLN A 358 -14.79 15.40 -5.40
C GLN A 358 -15.59 14.63 -6.47
N ARG A 359 -15.84 15.24 -7.63
CA ARG A 359 -16.48 14.55 -8.76
C ARG A 359 -15.65 13.37 -9.27
N SER A 360 -14.33 13.51 -9.34
CA SER A 360 -13.43 12.45 -9.79
C SER A 360 -13.38 11.29 -8.77
N ASN A 361 -13.23 11.60 -7.48
CA ASN A 361 -13.29 10.61 -6.40
C ASN A 361 -14.62 9.86 -6.38
N PHE A 362 -15.73 10.57 -6.58
CA PHE A 362 -17.05 9.93 -6.65
C PHE A 362 -17.12 8.91 -7.79
N LYS A 363 -16.55 9.22 -8.97
CA LYS A 363 -16.46 8.26 -10.08
C LYS A 363 -15.57 7.06 -9.73
N GLN A 364 -14.45 7.28 -9.07
CA GLN A 364 -13.57 6.18 -8.63
C GLN A 364 -14.26 5.28 -7.60
N LEU A 365 -15.03 5.85 -6.67
CA LEU A 365 -15.82 5.08 -5.70
C LEU A 365 -16.88 4.20 -6.38
N LEU A 366 -17.50 4.69 -7.46
CA LEU A 366 -18.41 3.86 -8.27
C LEU A 366 -17.67 2.68 -8.90
N VAL A 367 -16.49 2.90 -9.48
CA VAL A 367 -15.65 1.82 -10.05
C VAL A 367 -15.23 0.82 -8.98
N ILE A 368 -14.86 1.27 -7.78
CA ILE A 368 -14.53 0.38 -6.66
C ILE A 368 -15.74 -0.48 -6.27
N SER A 369 -16.94 0.11 -6.24
CA SER A 369 -18.17 -0.64 -5.96
C SER A 369 -18.45 -1.70 -7.03
N GLU A 370 -18.25 -1.38 -8.31
CA GLU A 370 -18.39 -2.36 -9.40
C GLU A 370 -17.38 -3.50 -9.27
N LEU A 371 -16.12 -3.19 -8.95
CA LEU A 371 -15.08 -4.20 -8.73
C LEU A 371 -15.38 -5.11 -7.53
N GLN A 372 -15.99 -4.57 -6.47
CA GLN A 372 -16.43 -5.36 -5.32
C GLN A 372 -17.54 -6.35 -5.70
N ASP A 373 -18.51 -5.92 -6.52
CA ASP A 373 -19.57 -6.79 -7.03
C ASP A 373 -19.00 -7.91 -7.93
N TRP A 374 -18.09 -7.57 -8.85
CA TRP A 374 -17.37 -8.56 -9.66
C TRP A 374 -16.59 -9.55 -8.80
N SER A 375 -15.90 -9.09 -7.76
CA SER A 375 -15.18 -9.96 -6.84
C SER A 375 -16.11 -10.93 -6.11
N GLN A 376 -17.32 -10.49 -5.74
CA GLN A 376 -18.31 -11.35 -5.13
C GLN A 376 -18.80 -12.42 -6.12
N GLN A 377 -19.17 -12.03 -7.34
CA GLN A 377 -19.61 -12.96 -8.38
C GLN A 377 -18.54 -14.02 -8.70
N LEU A 378 -17.27 -13.61 -8.76
CA LEU A 378 -16.15 -14.54 -8.95
C LEU A 378 -16.02 -15.52 -7.78
N SER A 379 -16.23 -15.06 -6.54
CA SER A 379 -16.20 -15.93 -5.37
C SER A 379 -17.35 -16.95 -5.38
N GLU A 380 -18.54 -16.54 -5.80
CA GLU A 380 -19.70 -17.44 -5.96
C GLU A 380 -19.44 -18.48 -7.05
N GLY A 381 -18.90 -18.05 -8.20
CA GLY A 381 -18.50 -18.95 -9.29
C GLY A 381 -17.43 -19.96 -8.86
N LYS A 382 -16.45 -19.53 -8.05
CA LYS A 382 -15.45 -20.42 -7.46
C LYS A 382 -16.10 -21.48 -6.57
N ASN A 383 -16.98 -21.08 -5.64
CA ASN A 383 -17.66 -22.02 -4.74
C ASN A 383 -18.48 -23.06 -5.52
N TYR A 384 -19.18 -22.63 -6.57
CA TYR A 384 -19.91 -23.55 -7.45
C TYR A 384 -18.98 -24.58 -8.11
N LEU A 385 -17.84 -24.15 -8.64
CA LEU A 385 -16.87 -25.06 -9.27
C LEU A 385 -16.26 -26.04 -8.25
N GLU A 386 -15.99 -25.61 -7.02
CA GLU A 386 -15.51 -26.48 -5.94
C GLU A 386 -16.56 -27.55 -5.58
N GLU A 387 -17.84 -27.21 -5.57
CA GLU A 387 -18.93 -28.17 -5.37
C GLU A 387 -19.02 -29.18 -6.53
N GLN A 388 -18.89 -28.72 -7.78
CA GLN A 388 -18.87 -29.61 -8.95
C GLN A 388 -17.67 -30.58 -8.92
N LEU A 389 -16.50 -30.10 -8.48
CA LEU A 389 -15.32 -30.95 -8.29
C LEU A 389 -15.59 -32.04 -7.25
N LYS A 390 -16.15 -31.67 -6.10
CA LYS A 390 -16.51 -32.64 -5.05
C LYS A 390 -17.49 -33.71 -5.55
N ASN A 391 -18.49 -33.31 -6.35
CA ASN A 391 -19.43 -34.24 -6.95
C ASN A 391 -18.74 -35.21 -7.92
N ARG A 392 -17.78 -34.73 -8.70
CA ARG A 392 -16.97 -35.58 -9.59
C ARG A 392 -16.06 -36.53 -8.81
N ASP A 393 -15.44 -36.07 -7.73
CA ASP A 393 -14.60 -36.92 -6.87
C ASP A 393 -15.41 -38.05 -6.23
N ASN A 394 -16.65 -37.76 -5.80
CA ASN A 394 -17.58 -38.79 -5.32
C ASN A 394 -17.90 -39.81 -6.42
N ALA A 395 -18.21 -39.35 -7.64
CA ALA A 395 -18.49 -40.24 -8.77
C ALA A 395 -17.28 -41.11 -9.14
N ILE A 396 -16.06 -40.55 -9.08
CA ILE A 396 -14.82 -41.32 -9.27
C ILE A 396 -14.69 -42.41 -8.20
N THR A 397 -14.99 -42.08 -6.94
CA THR A 397 -14.95 -43.02 -5.83
C THR A 397 -15.95 -44.17 -6.02
N GLU A 398 -17.17 -43.86 -6.44
CA GLU A 398 -18.19 -44.88 -6.77
C GLU A 398 -17.74 -45.79 -7.92
N LEU A 399 -17.18 -45.21 -8.99
CA LEU A 399 -16.64 -45.98 -10.12
C LEU A 399 -15.48 -46.89 -9.71
N GLN A 400 -14.62 -46.43 -8.80
CA GLN A 400 -13.54 -47.25 -8.23
C GLN A 400 -14.10 -48.43 -7.42
N ASP A 401 -15.15 -48.21 -6.63
CA ASP A 401 -15.79 -49.30 -5.88
C ASP A 401 -16.47 -50.31 -6.81
N TRP A 402 -17.18 -49.84 -7.83
CA TRP A 402 -17.76 -50.72 -8.86
C TRP A 402 -16.68 -51.53 -9.58
N SER A 403 -15.55 -50.91 -9.92
CA SER A 403 -14.41 -51.61 -10.55
C SER A 403 -13.84 -52.70 -9.63
N ARG A 404 -13.76 -52.44 -8.32
CA ARG A 404 -13.35 -53.43 -7.32
C ARG A 404 -14.34 -54.59 -7.24
N GLN A 405 -15.64 -54.31 -7.10
CA GLN A 405 -16.68 -55.33 -7.05
C GLN A 405 -16.71 -56.21 -8.31
N LEU A 406 -16.54 -55.61 -9.49
CA LEU A 406 -16.44 -56.33 -10.76
C LEU A 406 -15.21 -57.26 -10.79
N SER A 407 -14.08 -56.81 -10.23
CA SER A 407 -12.85 -57.61 -10.16
C SER A 407 -12.99 -58.79 -9.19
N GLU A 408 -13.66 -58.58 -8.06
CA GLU A 408 -14.01 -59.66 -7.10
C GLU A 408 -14.97 -60.67 -7.74
N GLY A 409 -16.02 -60.19 -8.40
CA GLY A 409 -16.97 -61.04 -9.13
C GLY A 409 -16.31 -61.84 -10.25
N LYS A 410 -15.39 -61.22 -11.00
CA LYS A 410 -14.57 -61.91 -12.01
C LYS A 410 -13.75 -63.03 -11.38
N SER A 411 -13.06 -62.75 -10.27
CA SER A 411 -12.23 -63.74 -9.56
C SER A 411 -13.07 -64.93 -9.07
N TYR A 412 -14.27 -64.67 -8.52
CA TYR A 412 -15.21 -65.71 -8.13
C TYR A 412 -15.65 -66.58 -9.31
N LEU A 413 -16.02 -65.96 -10.45
CA LEU A 413 -16.42 -66.71 -11.64
C LEU A 413 -15.28 -67.57 -12.20
N GLU A 414 -14.04 -67.06 -12.19
CA GLU A 414 -12.84 -67.82 -12.58
C GLU A 414 -12.63 -69.04 -11.67
N GLU A 415 -12.85 -68.91 -10.36
CA GLU A 415 -12.80 -70.03 -9.42
C GLU A 415 -13.90 -71.06 -9.68
N GLN A 416 -15.14 -70.62 -9.92
CA GLN A 416 -16.24 -71.52 -10.27
C GLN A 416 -15.99 -72.26 -11.58
N LEU A 417 -15.40 -71.60 -12.57
CA LEU A 417 -15.02 -72.22 -13.84
C LEU A 417 -13.99 -73.34 -13.59
N LYS A 418 -12.95 -73.04 -12.80
CA LYS A 418 -11.93 -74.03 -12.41
C LYS A 418 -12.53 -75.24 -11.69
N ASN A 419 -13.50 -75.02 -10.80
CA ASN A 419 -14.20 -76.11 -10.11
C ASN A 419 -15.01 -76.98 -11.08
N LYS A 420 -15.69 -76.36 -12.06
CA LYS A 420 -16.41 -77.10 -13.11
C LYS A 420 -15.45 -77.88 -14.01
N ASP A 421 -14.31 -77.31 -14.39
CA ASP A 421 -13.30 -78.00 -15.18
C ASP A 421 -12.75 -79.23 -14.44
N ASN A 422 -12.56 -79.13 -13.12
CA ASN A 422 -12.18 -80.29 -12.29
C ASN A 422 -13.29 -81.36 -12.26
N ALA A 423 -14.55 -80.96 -12.08
CA ALA A 423 -15.67 -81.91 -12.11
C ALA A 423 -15.83 -82.60 -13.48
N ILE A 424 -15.59 -81.88 -14.59
CA ILE A 424 -15.56 -82.46 -15.93
C ILE A 424 -14.45 -83.51 -16.05
N LYS A 425 -13.25 -83.23 -15.53
CA LYS A 425 -12.15 -84.21 -15.51
C LYS A 425 -12.52 -85.46 -14.72
N GLU A 426 -13.14 -85.30 -13.55
CA GLU A 426 -13.61 -86.44 -12.74
C GLU A 426 -14.65 -87.26 -13.52
N LEU A 427 -15.64 -86.62 -14.14
CA LEU A 427 -16.64 -87.30 -14.96
C LEU A 427 -16.02 -88.04 -16.16
N GLN A 428 -14.99 -87.46 -16.79
CA GLN A 428 -14.24 -88.13 -17.86
C GLN A 428 -13.53 -89.38 -17.34
N ASP A 429 -12.92 -89.32 -16.15
CA ASP A 429 -12.27 -90.48 -15.53
C ASP A 429 -13.29 -91.58 -15.20
N TRP A 430 -14.42 -91.23 -14.60
CA TRP A 430 -15.53 -92.15 -14.35
C TRP A 430 -16.07 -92.78 -15.65
N THR A 431 -16.17 -91.99 -16.72
CA THR A 431 -16.62 -92.49 -18.03
C THR A 431 -15.64 -93.51 -18.59
N ASN A 432 -14.33 -93.26 -18.48
CA ASN A 432 -13.30 -94.22 -18.90
C ASN A 432 -13.39 -95.52 -18.10
N GLN A 433 -13.54 -95.43 -16.77
CA GLN A 433 -13.71 -96.60 -15.90
C GLN A 433 -14.98 -97.41 -16.27
N LEU A 434 -16.08 -96.73 -16.60
CA LEU A 434 -17.31 -97.37 -17.06
C LEU A 434 -17.14 -98.06 -18.42
N GLU A 435 -16.38 -97.46 -19.35
CA GLU A 435 -16.07 -98.11 -20.63
C GLU A 435 -15.21 -99.37 -20.44
N GLU A 436 -14.22 -99.32 -19.56
CA GLU A 436 -13.43 -100.50 -19.19
C GLU A 436 -14.29 -101.60 -18.57
N ALA A 437 -15.16 -101.24 -17.62
CA ALA A 437 -16.10 -102.18 -17.00
C ALA A 437 -17.07 -102.78 -18.03
N LYS A 438 -17.62 -101.95 -18.94
CA LYS A 438 -18.46 -102.41 -20.05
C LYS A 438 -17.73 -103.42 -20.93
N LYS A 439 -16.46 -103.14 -21.28
CA LYS A 439 -15.64 -104.05 -22.08
C LYS A 439 -15.43 -105.38 -21.37
N PHE A 440 -15.12 -105.35 -20.07
CA PHE A 440 -15.01 -106.55 -19.23
C PHE A 440 -16.31 -107.38 -19.23
N PHE A 441 -17.47 -106.74 -19.05
CA PHE A 441 -18.75 -107.44 -19.06
C PHE A 441 -19.10 -108.03 -20.44
N ILE A 442 -18.79 -107.33 -21.54
CA ILE A 442 -18.98 -107.85 -22.90
C ILE A 442 -18.15 -109.13 -23.12
N ASP A 443 -16.89 -109.15 -22.68
CA ASP A 443 -16.04 -110.34 -22.78
C ASP A 443 -16.60 -111.50 -21.91
N LYS A 444 -17.12 -111.20 -20.72
CA LYS A 444 -17.82 -112.19 -19.87
C LYS A 444 -19.06 -112.77 -20.54
N VAL A 445 -19.89 -111.94 -21.18
CA VAL A 445 -21.10 -112.39 -21.89
C VAL A 445 -20.72 -113.28 -23.07
N LYS A 446 -19.70 -112.92 -23.87
CA LYS A 446 -19.18 -113.79 -24.94
C LYS A 446 -18.76 -115.17 -24.40
N THR A 447 -18.06 -115.19 -23.28
CA THR A 447 -17.64 -116.45 -22.64
C THR A 447 -18.84 -117.31 -22.23
N CYS A 448 -19.88 -116.70 -21.65
CA CYS A 448 -21.12 -117.41 -21.30
C CYS A 448 -21.90 -117.90 -22.53
N ASP A 449 -21.93 -117.12 -23.61
CA ASP A 449 -22.59 -117.53 -24.86
C ASP A 449 -21.89 -118.74 -25.49
N GLU A 450 -20.55 -118.78 -25.46
CA GLU A 450 -19.76 -119.95 -25.89
C GLU A 450 -20.08 -121.19 -25.05
N GLU A 451 -20.21 -121.03 -23.72
CA GLU A 451 -20.65 -122.12 -22.83
C GLU A 451 -22.09 -122.58 -23.13
N LEU A 452 -23.02 -121.66 -23.38
CA LEU A 452 -24.41 -121.96 -23.72
C LEU A 452 -24.55 -122.74 -25.02
N VAL A 453 -23.76 -122.40 -26.05
CA VAL A 453 -23.72 -123.17 -27.31
C VAL A 453 -23.31 -124.62 -27.03
N LYS A 454 -22.28 -124.82 -26.19
CA LYS A 454 -21.80 -126.15 -25.79
C LYS A 454 -22.86 -126.97 -25.05
N TYR A 455 -23.63 -126.33 -24.17
CA TYR A 455 -24.76 -126.97 -23.48
C TYR A 455 -25.89 -127.33 -24.45
N ARG A 456 -26.23 -126.47 -25.42
CA ARG A 456 -27.26 -126.76 -26.44
C ARG A 456 -26.90 -127.94 -27.33
N GLU A 457 -25.64 -128.06 -27.76
CA GLU A 457 -25.16 -129.23 -28.52
C GLU A 457 -25.28 -130.53 -27.71
N THR A 458 -25.06 -130.45 -26.40
CA THR A 458 -25.19 -131.59 -25.50
C THR A 458 -26.65 -132.03 -25.35
N ILE A 459 -27.58 -131.08 -25.19
CA ILE A 459 -29.03 -131.34 -25.12
C ILE A 459 -29.54 -131.98 -26.42
N ALA A 460 -29.14 -131.45 -27.58
CA ALA A 460 -29.56 -131.99 -28.88
C ALA A 460 -29.16 -133.46 -29.08
N LYS A 461 -27.97 -133.88 -28.61
CA LYS A 461 -27.55 -135.29 -28.60
C LYS A 461 -28.43 -136.17 -27.70
N GLN A 462 -28.85 -135.66 -26.54
CA GLN A 462 -29.73 -136.38 -25.63
C GLN A 462 -31.14 -136.54 -26.21
N GLU A 463 -31.68 -135.50 -26.83
CA GLU A 463 -33.01 -135.55 -27.49
C GLU A 463 -33.04 -136.58 -28.63
N GLN A 464 -31.98 -136.65 -29.44
CA GLN A 464 -31.87 -137.67 -30.49
C GLN A 464 -31.90 -139.09 -29.92
N THR A 465 -31.26 -139.30 -28.76
CA THR A 465 -31.24 -140.59 -28.05
C THR A 465 -32.63 -140.96 -27.53
N ILE A 466 -33.36 -139.99 -26.96
CA ILE A 466 -34.75 -140.17 -26.51
C ILE A 466 -35.68 -140.52 -27.67
N GLY A 467 -35.51 -139.88 -28.83
CA GLY A 467 -36.29 -140.18 -30.04
C GLY A 467 -36.17 -141.64 -30.49
N VAL A 468 -34.98 -142.23 -30.39
CA VAL A 468 -34.76 -143.66 -30.70
C VAL A 468 -35.54 -144.55 -29.74
N LEU A 469 -35.47 -144.29 -28.43
CA LEU A 469 -36.16 -145.05 -27.40
C LEU A 469 -37.69 -144.99 -27.54
N ILE A 470 -38.25 -143.82 -27.87
CA ILE A 470 -39.69 -143.66 -28.12
C ILE A 470 -40.14 -144.54 -29.31
N ASN A 471 -39.32 -144.63 -30.36
CA ASN A 471 -39.67 -145.38 -31.56
C ASN A 471 -39.62 -146.90 -31.31
N GLU A 472 -38.67 -147.39 -30.52
CA GLU A 472 -38.64 -148.78 -30.04
C GLU A 472 -39.86 -149.11 -29.16
N THR A 473 -40.25 -148.17 -28.29
CA THR A 473 -41.42 -148.33 -27.42
C THR A 473 -42.72 -148.45 -28.24
N LYS A 474 -42.86 -147.67 -29.32
CA LYS A 474 -44.00 -147.77 -30.24
C LYS A 474 -44.04 -149.12 -30.98
N LYS A 475 -42.89 -149.67 -31.39
CA LYS A 475 -42.82 -151.01 -32.00
C LYS A 475 -43.26 -152.11 -31.02
N LEU A 476 -42.86 -152.01 -29.75
CA LEU A 476 -43.29 -152.94 -28.70
C LEU A 476 -44.81 -152.87 -28.46
N GLN A 477 -45.39 -151.66 -28.41
CA GLN A 477 -46.84 -151.49 -28.28
C GLN A 477 -47.63 -152.04 -29.48
N PHE A 478 -47.10 -151.92 -30.70
CA PHE A 478 -47.72 -152.50 -31.90
C PHE A 478 -47.78 -154.02 -31.81
N HIS A 479 -46.67 -154.68 -31.45
CA HIS A 479 -46.63 -156.14 -31.26
C HIS A 479 -47.54 -156.62 -30.13
N LEU A 480 -47.61 -155.86 -29.02
CA LEU A 480 -48.52 -156.17 -27.93
C LEU A 480 -49.99 -156.13 -28.37
N ASN A 481 -50.38 -155.10 -29.13
CA ASN A 481 -51.75 -154.97 -29.63
C ASN A 481 -52.11 -156.04 -30.68
N GLU A 482 -51.16 -156.48 -31.52
CA GLU A 482 -51.37 -157.61 -32.42
C GLU A 482 -51.63 -158.92 -31.66
N GLU A 483 -50.90 -159.20 -30.56
CA GLU A 483 -51.11 -160.42 -29.79
C GLU A 483 -52.46 -160.45 -29.06
N ILE A 484 -52.85 -159.34 -28.46
CA ILE A 484 -54.14 -159.22 -27.75
C ILE A 484 -55.34 -159.42 -28.72
N SER A 485 -55.13 -159.18 -30.02
CA SER A 485 -56.17 -159.27 -31.05
C SER A 485 -56.39 -160.69 -31.59
N LYS A 486 -55.52 -161.66 -31.27
CA LYS A 486 -55.61 -163.02 -31.84
C LYS A 486 -56.76 -163.84 -31.23
N PRO A 487 -57.41 -164.72 -32.03
CA PRO A 487 -58.59 -165.48 -31.59
C PRO A 487 -58.37 -166.37 -30.36
N TRP A 488 -57.14 -166.81 -30.11
CA TRP A 488 -56.79 -167.60 -28.93
C TRP A 488 -56.83 -166.75 -27.64
N TYR A 489 -56.40 -165.48 -27.69
CA TYR A 489 -56.40 -164.58 -26.54
C TYR A 489 -57.83 -164.22 -26.10
N LYS A 490 -58.73 -163.99 -27.05
CA LYS A 490 -60.18 -163.82 -26.77
C LYS A 490 -60.83 -165.09 -26.19
N LYS A 491 -60.42 -166.29 -26.66
CA LYS A 491 -60.86 -167.58 -26.09
C LYS A 491 -60.33 -167.87 -24.68
N VAL A 492 -59.21 -167.26 -24.27
CA VAL A 492 -58.66 -167.40 -22.91
C VAL A 492 -59.42 -166.53 -21.93
N VAL A 493 -59.77 -165.28 -22.27
CA VAL A 493 -60.53 -164.43 -21.33
C VAL A 493 -61.98 -164.94 -21.16
N GLU A 494 -62.60 -165.47 -22.21
CA GLU A 494 -63.93 -166.11 -22.11
C GLU A 494 -63.94 -167.44 -21.34
N LYS A 495 -62.76 -168.05 -21.07
CA LYS A 495 -62.60 -169.22 -20.18
C LYS A 495 -62.31 -168.87 -18.73
N THR A 496 -62.14 -167.59 -18.40
CA THR A 496 -62.07 -167.07 -17.02
C THR A 496 -63.39 -166.40 -16.60
N LYS A 497 -64.51 -166.79 -17.23
CA LYS A 497 -65.90 -166.39 -16.92
C LYS A 497 -66.72 -167.53 -16.25
N GLU A 498 -66.04 -168.41 -15.52
CA GLU A 498 -66.49 -169.12 -14.29
C GLU A 498 -65.49 -168.75 -13.18
#